data_AF-T1A8Q2-F1
#
_entry.id   AF-T1A8Q2-F1
#
_cell.length_a   1.000
_cell.length_b   1.000
_cell.length_c   1.000
_cell.angle_alpha   90.00
_cell.angle_beta   90.00
_cell.angle_gamma   90.00
#
_symmetry.space_group_name_H-M   'P 1'
#
loop_
_entity.id
_entity.type
_entity.pdbx_description
1 polymer ?
#
loop_
_entity_poly.entity_id
_entity_poly.type
_entity_poly.pdbx_seq_one_letter_code
_entity_poly.pdbx_strand_id
1 'polypeptide(L)'
;VEKEKIEFVSTGAKFVIAIECGGMVDRLAENGFDERQKAILLHLKGQPARSTRRFLRRIHEELRLPVVVFTDGDPWSFRIFASV
;
A
#
# COMPACT_ATOMS: atom_id res chain seq x y z
N VAL A 1 -13.99 -5.38 2.14
CA VAL A 1 -14.09 -5.79 0.73
C VAL A 1 -14.30 -7.28 0.75
N GLU A 2 -15.48 -7.72 0.35
CA GLU A 2 -15.89 -9.14 0.37
C GLU A 2 -14.96 -9.96 -0.54
N LYS A 3 -14.63 -11.21 -0.13
CA LYS A 3 -13.78 -12.13 -0.90
C LYS A 3 -14.37 -12.44 -2.28
N GLU A 4 -15.67 -12.34 -2.43
CA GLU A 4 -16.42 -12.70 -3.64
C GLU A 4 -16.37 -11.66 -4.78
N LYS A 5 -15.82 -10.46 -4.56
CA LYS A 5 -15.80 -9.40 -5.58
C LYS A 5 -14.45 -9.18 -6.26
N ILE A 6 -13.35 -9.62 -5.64
CA ILE A 6 -11.99 -9.37 -6.15
C ILE A 6 -11.16 -10.63 -5.93
N GLU A 7 -10.78 -11.25 -7.04
CA GLU A 7 -9.80 -12.34 -7.12
C GLU A 7 -8.44 -11.79 -7.52
N PHE A 8 -7.40 -12.23 -6.82
CA PHE A 8 -6.02 -11.94 -7.19
C PHE A 8 -5.49 -13.07 -8.06
N VAL A 9 -5.13 -12.78 -9.32
CA VAL A 9 -4.74 -13.82 -10.29
C VAL A 9 -3.25 -14.11 -10.22
N SER A 10 -2.42 -13.12 -10.52
CA SER A 10 -0.96 -13.20 -10.37
C SER A 10 -0.40 -11.78 -10.30
N THR A 11 0.71 -11.61 -9.61
CA THR A 11 1.42 -10.34 -9.53
C THR A 11 2.91 -10.57 -9.71
N GLY A 12 3.53 -9.74 -10.55
CA GLY A 12 5.00 -9.68 -10.66
C GLY A 12 5.65 -8.76 -9.62
N ALA A 13 4.84 -8.16 -8.74
CA ALA A 13 5.33 -7.24 -7.72
C ALA A 13 6.10 -7.99 -6.62
N LYS A 14 7.15 -7.35 -6.10
CA LYS A 14 7.96 -7.85 -4.98
C LYS A 14 7.44 -7.40 -3.63
N PHE A 15 6.80 -6.24 -3.56
CA PHE A 15 6.29 -5.66 -2.33
C PHE A 15 5.19 -4.61 -2.60
N VAL A 16 4.45 -4.25 -1.56
CA VAL A 16 3.50 -3.14 -1.56
C VAL A 16 4.09 -2.00 -0.75
N ILE A 17 4.02 -0.77 -1.27
CA ILE A 17 4.38 0.43 -0.52
C ILE A 17 3.14 1.29 -0.29
N ALA A 18 2.81 1.47 0.98
CA ALA A 18 1.67 2.23 1.45
C ALA A 18 2.14 3.64 1.82
N ILE A 19 1.75 4.64 1.05
CA ILE A 19 2.26 6.01 1.13
C ILE A 19 1.18 6.93 1.68
N GLU A 20 1.51 7.76 2.66
CA GLU A 20 0.58 8.72 3.24
C GLU A 20 0.29 9.90 2.31
N CYS A 21 1.36 10.53 1.79
CA CYS A 21 1.28 11.78 1.04
C CYS A 21 1.00 11.54 -0.45
N GLY A 22 -0.12 12.05 -0.94
CA GLY A 22 -0.52 11.92 -2.34
C GLY A 22 0.52 12.48 -3.31
N GLY A 23 1.15 13.60 -2.98
CA GLY A 23 2.23 14.17 -3.80
C GLY A 23 3.42 13.22 -3.96
N MET A 24 3.73 12.42 -2.93
CA MET A 24 4.79 11.42 -3.03
C MET A 24 4.39 10.23 -3.90
N VAL A 25 3.11 9.80 -3.84
CA VAL A 25 2.58 8.76 -4.72
C VAL A 25 2.70 9.17 -6.18
N ASP A 26 2.22 10.37 -6.51
CA ASP A 26 2.24 10.90 -7.87
C ASP A 26 3.68 11.02 -8.38
N ARG A 27 4.59 11.53 -7.54
CA ARG A 27 6.02 11.62 -7.89
C ARG A 27 6.69 10.26 -8.08
N LEU A 28 6.37 9.27 -7.25
CA LEU A 28 6.93 7.92 -7.40
C LEU A 28 6.42 7.22 -8.66
N ALA A 29 5.15 7.44 -9.03
CA ALA A 29 4.59 6.98 -10.28
C ALA A 29 5.21 7.69 -11.49
N GLU A 30 5.37 9.02 -11.44
CA GLU A 30 6.05 9.80 -12.49
C GLU A 30 7.49 9.35 -12.73
N ASN A 31 8.19 8.95 -11.67
CA ASN A 31 9.58 8.46 -11.75
C ASN A 31 9.68 6.99 -12.22
N GLY A 32 8.56 6.28 -12.38
CA GLY A 32 8.52 4.86 -12.74
C GLY A 32 9.10 3.95 -11.65
N PHE A 33 8.95 4.32 -10.37
CA PHE A 33 9.45 3.51 -9.25
C PHE A 33 8.74 2.15 -9.17
N ASP A 34 7.44 2.14 -9.45
CA ASP A 34 6.59 0.96 -9.54
C ASP A 34 7.11 -0.07 -10.54
N GLU A 35 7.51 0.35 -11.76
CA GLU A 35 8.08 -0.54 -12.77
C GLU A 35 9.49 -1.00 -12.38
N ARG A 36 10.35 -0.07 -11.95
CA ARG A 36 11.76 -0.36 -11.64
C ARG A 36 11.92 -1.33 -10.48
N GLN A 37 11.15 -1.15 -9.41
CA GLN A 37 11.23 -1.98 -8.21
C GLN A 37 10.20 -3.11 -8.20
N LYS A 38 9.30 -3.16 -9.19
CA LYS A 38 8.12 -4.04 -9.21
C LYS A 38 7.34 -3.88 -7.91
N ALA A 39 6.92 -2.65 -7.61
CA ALA A 39 6.24 -2.32 -6.37
C ALA A 39 4.80 -1.89 -6.65
N ILE A 40 3.86 -2.27 -5.77
CA ILE A 40 2.49 -1.76 -5.81
C ILE A 40 2.45 -0.49 -4.98
N LEU A 41 2.19 0.65 -5.62
CA LEU A 41 1.98 1.94 -4.94
C LEU A 41 0.54 2.01 -4.41
N LEU A 42 0.39 2.20 -3.09
CA LEU A 42 -0.91 2.32 -2.45
C LEU A 42 -0.98 3.62 -1.65
N HIS A 43 -1.94 4.48 -1.99
CA HIS A 43 -2.15 5.75 -1.29
C HIS A 43 -3.09 5.56 -0.08
N LEU A 44 -2.62 5.91 1.11
CA LEU A 44 -3.39 5.80 2.37
C LEU A 44 -4.25 7.05 2.66
N LYS A 45 -3.87 8.21 2.12
CA LYS A 45 -4.54 9.52 2.30
C LYS A 45 -4.83 9.81 3.78
N GLY A 46 -3.80 9.74 4.62
CA GLY A 46 -3.91 9.90 6.07
C GLY A 46 -4.37 8.61 6.76
N GLN A 47 -5.41 8.71 7.60
CA GLN A 47 -5.88 7.56 8.39
C GLN A 47 -6.51 6.49 7.47
N PRO A 48 -5.95 5.26 7.43
CA PRO A 48 -6.38 4.28 6.46
C PRO A 48 -7.79 3.80 6.78
N ALA A 49 -8.66 3.84 5.76
CA ALA A 49 -10.01 3.31 5.85
C ALA A 49 -9.99 1.79 6.09
N ARG A 50 -11.09 1.27 6.65
CA ARG A 50 -11.25 -0.17 6.92
C ARG A 50 -11.09 -1.02 5.65
N SER A 51 -11.52 -0.50 4.50
CA SER A 51 -11.35 -1.14 3.18
C SER A 51 -9.87 -1.33 2.83
N THR A 52 -9.07 -0.27 2.96
CA THR A 52 -7.64 -0.24 2.64
C THR A 52 -6.85 -1.23 3.51
N ARG A 53 -7.12 -1.26 4.82
CA ARG A 53 -6.49 -2.22 5.74
C ARG A 53 -6.82 -3.67 5.38
N ARG A 54 -8.10 -3.95 5.08
CA ARG A 54 -8.52 -5.30 4.63
C ARG A 54 -7.85 -5.68 3.31
N PHE A 55 -7.67 -4.72 2.41
CA PHE A 55 -6.99 -4.95 1.14
C PHE A 55 -5.50 -5.27 1.33
N LEU A 56 -4.79 -4.48 2.14
CA LEU A 56 -3.39 -4.73 2.49
C LEU A 56 -3.20 -6.09 3.16
N ARG A 57 -4.08 -6.43 4.12
CA ARG A 57 -4.06 -7.74 4.77
C ARG A 57 -4.29 -8.90 3.80
N ARG A 58 -5.23 -8.76 2.86
CA ARG A 58 -5.44 -9.77 1.81
C ARG A 58 -4.24 -9.91 0.88
N ILE A 59 -3.59 -8.81 0.49
CA ILE A 59 -2.36 -8.89 -0.31
C ILE A 59 -1.26 -9.62 0.45
N HIS A 60 -1.10 -9.32 1.73
CA HIS A 60 -0.11 -9.98 2.56
C HIS A 60 -0.41 -11.48 2.74
N GLU A 61 -1.67 -11.86 2.99
CA GLU A 61 -2.07 -13.25 3.23
C GLU A 61 -2.15 -14.08 1.93
N GLU A 62 -2.76 -13.55 0.86
CA GLU A 62 -3.03 -14.27 -0.39
C GLU A 62 -1.84 -14.21 -1.36
N LEU A 63 -1.18 -13.06 -1.50
CA LEU A 63 -0.06 -12.87 -2.43
C LEU A 63 1.31 -12.96 -1.76
N ARG A 64 1.35 -13.09 -0.42
CA ARG A 64 2.60 -13.16 0.38
C ARG A 64 3.56 -12.00 0.12
N LEU A 65 3.02 -10.85 -0.27
CA LEU A 65 3.84 -9.66 -0.50
C LEU A 65 4.11 -8.95 0.83
N PRO A 66 5.35 -8.53 1.10
CA PRO A 66 5.65 -7.66 2.22
C PRO A 66 5.01 -6.29 1.98
N VAL A 67 4.44 -5.74 3.05
CA VAL A 67 3.83 -4.40 3.07
C VAL A 67 4.79 -3.46 3.78
N VAL A 68 5.21 -2.42 3.07
CA VAL A 68 6.09 -1.36 3.57
C VAL A 68 5.27 -0.10 3.68
N VAL A 69 5.45 0.66 4.76
CA VAL A 69 4.72 1.91 4.99
C VAL A 69 5.70 3.07 4.88
N PHE A 70 5.30 4.09 4.13
CA PHE A 70 6.05 5.33 3.92
C PHE A 70 5.17 6.51 4.35
N THR A 71 5.44 7.00 5.56
CA THR A 71 4.71 8.08 6.19
C THR A 71 5.67 9.17 6.64
N ASP A 72 5.14 10.33 6.99
CA ASP A 72 5.96 11.42 7.51
C ASP A 72 6.49 11.09 8.93
N GLY A 73 7.53 11.80 9.37
CA GLY A 73 8.26 11.50 10.60
C GLY A 73 7.60 12.03 11.88
N ASP A 74 6.27 12.04 11.96
CA ASP A 74 5.53 12.67 13.05
C ASP A 74 4.62 11.69 13.83
N PRO A 75 4.18 12.06 15.05
CA PRO A 75 3.35 11.18 15.88
C PRO A 75 2.02 10.74 15.23
N TRP A 76 1.46 11.53 14.30
CA TRP A 76 0.24 11.17 13.59
C TRP A 76 0.50 10.08 12.55
N SER A 77 1.61 10.19 11.84
CA SER A 77 2.10 9.18 10.91
C SER A 77 2.43 7.85 11.59
N PHE A 78 2.99 7.86 12.81
CA PHE A 78 3.14 6.64 13.61
C PHE A 78 1.81 5.95 13.90
N ARG A 79 0.73 6.72 14.10
CA ARG A 79 -0.60 6.16 14.32
C ARG A 79 -1.19 5.59 13.02
N ILE A 80 -0.84 6.16 11.87
CA ILE A 80 -1.17 5.58 10.56
C ILE A 80 -0.44 4.25 10.39
N PHE A 81 0.87 4.20 10.69
CA PHE A 81 1.66 2.98 10.68
C PHE A 81 1.05 1.88 11.58
N ALA A 82 0.73 2.21 12.84
CA ALA A 82 0.10 1.26 13.77
C ALA A 82 -1.30 0.81 13.34
N SER A 83 -1.93 1.54 12.42
CA SER A 83 -3.26 1.25 11.90
C SER A 83 -3.26 0.36 10.66
N VAL A 84 -2.11 0.15 10.02
CA VAL A 84 -1.95 -0.61 8.77
C VAL A 84 -1.82 -2.10 9.04
#